data_AF-A0A9N7MW89-F1
#
_entry.id   AF-A0A9N7MW89-F1
#
_cell.length_a   1.000
_cell.length_b   1.000
_cell.length_c   1.000
_cell.angle_alpha   90.00
_cell.angle_beta   90.00
_cell.angle_gamma   90.00
#
_symmetry.space_group_name_H-M   'P 1'
#
loop_
_entity.id
_entity.type
_entity.pdbx_description
1 polymer ?
#
loop_
_entity_poly.entity_id
_entity_poly.type
_entity_poly.pdbx_seq_one_letter_code
_entity_poly.pdbx_strand_id
1 'polypeptide(L)' 'MNPLKCAFGVKSGKFLGFIVRHRGIKIEQAKIDAILRIPEPRDIHELKSLQGKLAYLRRFISNLAGRCQPFSRLMKK' A
#
# COMPACT_ATOMS: atom_id res chain seq x y z
N MET A 1 15.66 -12.42 20.55
CA MET A 1 15.87 -11.90 19.17
C MET A 1 16.06 -13.07 18.22
N ASN A 2 15.58 -13.01 16.97
CA ASN A 2 15.84 -14.06 15.97
C ASN A 2 16.97 -13.62 15.03
N PRO A 3 18.21 -14.10 15.20
CA PRO A 3 19.37 -13.60 14.45
C PRO A 3 19.22 -13.73 12.93
N LEU A 4 18.53 -14.76 12.44
CA LEU A 4 18.31 -15.00 11.01
C LEU A 4 17.33 -14.00 10.36
N LYS A 5 16.54 -13.29 11.17
CA LYS A 5 15.58 -12.27 10.71
C LYS A 5 16.03 -10.84 11.03
N CYS A 6 17.20 -10.68 11.65
CA CYS A 6 17.73 -9.38 12.03
C CYS A 6 18.80 -8.91 11.05
N ALA A 7 18.78 -7.62 10.74
CA ALA A 7 19.78 -6.98 9.90
C ALA A 7 20.28 -5.71 10.62
N PHE A 8 21.60 -5.55 10.72
CA PHE A 8 22.25 -4.42 11.39
C PHE A 8 23.28 -3.79 10.46
N GLY A 9 23.51 -2.47 10.60
CA GLY A 9 24.51 -1.75 9.80
C GLY A 9 24.25 -1.72 8.28
N VAL A 10 23.03 -2.07 7.82
CA VAL A 10 22.71 -2.13 6.39
C VAL A 10 22.38 -0.75 5.82
N LYS A 11 22.88 -0.46 4.60
CA LYS A 11 22.54 0.79 3.87
C LYS A 11 21.08 0.84 3.40
N SER A 12 20.45 -0.33 3.27
CA SER A 12 19.03 -0.48 2.99
C SER A 12 18.48 -1.81 3.43
N GLY A 13 17.21 -1.85 3.81
CA GLY A 13 16.53 -3.08 4.24
C GLY A 13 15.03 -3.06 3.97
N LYS A 14 14.41 -4.25 4.02
CA LYS A 14 12.96 -4.41 3.99
C LYS A 14 12.42 -4.29 5.41
N PHE A 15 11.46 -3.40 5.62
CA PHE A 15 10.80 -3.20 6.91
C PHE A 15 9.32 -2.94 6.71
N LEU A 16 8.47 -3.74 7.36
CA LEU A 16 7.01 -3.71 7.21
C LEU A 16 6.56 -3.73 5.74
N GLY A 17 7.33 -4.39 4.85
CA GLY A 17 7.08 -4.44 3.41
C GLY A 17 7.27 -3.10 2.68
N PHE A 18 8.12 -2.22 3.22
CA PHE A 18 8.72 -1.10 2.50
C PHE A 18 10.23 -1.29 2.42
N ILE A 19 10.86 -0.63 1.45
CA ILE A 19 12.31 -0.56 1.35
C ILE A 19 12.77 0.74 2.00
N VAL A 20 13.50 0.64 3.11
CA VAL A 20 14.06 1.78 3.84
C VAL A 20 15.51 1.97 3.41
N ARG A 21 15.87 3.19 2.98
CA ARG A 21 17.25 3.57 2.60
C ARG A 21 17.53 5.00 3.08
N HIS A 22 18.77 5.46 2.96
CA HIS A 22 19.18 6.83 3.34
C HIS A 22 18.32 7.94 2.69
N ARG A 23 17.88 7.74 1.44
CA ARG A 23 17.05 8.70 0.68
C ARG A 23 15.56 8.63 1.02
N GLY A 24 15.19 7.86 2.05
CA GLY A 24 13.80 7.69 2.50
C GLY A 24 13.24 6.29 2.20
N ILE A 25 11.92 6.23 2.13
CA ILE A 25 11.17 4.98 2.07
C ILE A 25 10.61 4.78 0.66
N LYS A 26 10.78 3.60 0.10
CA LYS A 26 10.22 3.20 -1.19
C LYS A 26 9.23 2.04 -1.01
N ILE A 27 8.23 1.97 -1.88
CA ILE A 27 7.37 0.79 -2.01
C ILE A 27 8.14 -0.29 -2.77
N GLU A 28 7.96 -1.55 -2.36
CA GLU A 28 8.44 -2.70 -3.12
C GLU A 28 7.58 -2.93 -4.37
N GLN A 29 8.21 -3.14 -5.53
CA GLN A 29 7.51 -3.28 -6.82
C GLN A 29 6.39 -4.33 -6.77
N ALA A 30 6.61 -5.45 -6.08
CA ALA A 30 5.60 -6.49 -5.91
C ALA A 30 4.28 -5.99 -5.29
N LYS A 31 4.32 -5.00 -4.39
CA LYS A 31 3.09 -4.40 -3.82
C LYS A 31 2.36 -3.51 -4.81
N ILE A 32 3.09 -2.84 -5.71
CA ILE A 32 2.51 -2.05 -6.80
C ILE A 32 1.82 -3.01 -7.77
N ASP A 33 2.53 -4.05 -8.20
CA ASP A 33 2.01 -5.05 -9.13
C ASP A 33 0.77 -5.76 -8.56
N ALA A 34 0.77 -6.07 -7.26
CA ALA A 34 -0.38 -6.67 -6.59
C ALA A 34 -1.63 -5.77 -6.67
N ILE A 35 -1.50 -4.45 -6.57
CA ILE A 35 -2.63 -3.51 -6.70
C ILE A 35 -3.07 -3.38 -8.14
N LEU A 36 -2.14 -3.32 -9.09
CA LEU A 36 -2.45 -3.25 -10.52
C LEU A 36 -3.19 -4.50 -11.03
N ARG A 37 -3.01 -5.65 -10.36
CA ARG A 37 -3.68 -6.91 -10.67
C ARG A 37 -5.03 -7.08 -9.97
N ILE A 38 -5.44 -6.15 -9.09
CA ILE A 38 -6.76 -6.24 -8.45
C ILE A 38 -7.82 -6.09 -9.55
N PRO A 39 -8.72 -7.08 -9.72
CA PRO A 39 -9.81 -6.95 -10.67
C PRO A 39 -10.77 -5.83 -10.25
N GLU A 40 -11.59 -5.37 -11.19
CA GLU A 40 -12.62 -4.40 -10.89
C GLU A 40 -13.54 -4.91 -9.75
N PRO A 41 -13.73 -4.13 -8.67
CA PRO A 41 -14.57 -4.54 -7.56
C PRO A 41 -16.03 -4.64 -8.00
N ARG A 42 -16.67 -5.77 -7.68
CA ARG A 42 -18.05 -6.10 -8.07
C ARG A 42 -19.06 -5.76 -6.96
N ASP A 43 -18.59 -5.57 -5.74
CA ASP A 43 -19.43 -5.24 -4.60
C ASP A 43 -18.81 -4.19 -3.66
N ILE A 44 -19.60 -3.75 -2.69
CA ILE A 44 -19.20 -2.73 -1.71
C ILE A 44 -18.10 -3.24 -0.76
N HIS A 45 -18.04 -4.55 -0.48
CA HIS A 45 -17.02 -5.14 0.37
C HIS A 45 -15.66 -5.14 -0.33
N GLU A 46 -15.60 -5.52 -1.59
CA GLU A 46 -14.42 -5.47 -2.45
C GLU A 46 -13.93 -4.03 -2.63
N LEU A 47 -14.86 -3.08 -2.85
CA LEU A 47 -14.53 -1.66 -2.94
C LEU A 47 -13.91 -1.11 -1.64
N LYS A 48 -14.47 -1.47 -0.47
CA LYS A 48 -13.90 -1.11 0.84
C LYS A 48 -12.55 -1.77 1.08
N SER A 49 -12.39 -3.04 0.70
CA SER A 49 -11.12 -3.76 0.79
C SER A 49 -10.03 -3.10 -0.06
N LEU A 50 -10.36 -2.71 -1.30
CA LEU A 50 -9.48 -1.96 -2.18
C LEU A 50 -9.06 -0.63 -1.54
N GLN A 51 -10.01 0.16 -1.01
CA GLN A 51 -9.67 1.41 -0.33
C GLN A 51 -8.76 1.21 0.88
N GLY A 52 -8.96 0.14 1.66
CA GLY A 52 -8.07 -0.22 2.77
C GLY A 52 -6.64 -0.51 2.29
N LYS A 53 -6.49 -1.27 1.20
CA LYS A 53 -5.18 -1.54 0.56
C LYS A 53 -4.53 -0.26 0.04
N LEU A 54 -5.31 0.65 -0.56
CA LEU A 54 -4.81 1.95 -1.03
C LEU A 54 -4.40 2.87 0.14
N ALA A 55 -5.14 2.86 1.25
CA ALA A 55 -4.82 3.64 2.44
C ALA A 55 -3.43 3.29 3.02
N TYR A 56 -3.05 2.01 2.94
CA TYR A 56 -1.70 1.56 3.31
C TYR A 56 -0.59 2.20 2.46
N LEU A 57 -0.90 2.57 1.20
CA LEU A 57 0.02 3.26 0.28
C LEU A 57 -0.22 4.78 0.19
N ARG A 58 -1.08 5.35 1.04
CA ARG A 58 -1.47 6.78 1.01
C ARG A 58 -0.31 7.75 0.81
N ARG A 59 0.84 7.50 1.45
CA ARG A 59 2.01 8.40 1.38
C ARG A 59 2.61 8.51 -0.04
N PHE A 60 2.34 7.55 -0.91
CA PHE A 60 2.90 7.47 -2.26
C PHE A 60 1.90 7.84 -3.35
N ILE A 61 0.63 8.06 -3.00
CA ILE A 61 -0.44 8.41 -3.94
C ILE A 61 -0.87 9.85 -3.69
N SER A 62 -0.51 10.74 -4.61
CA SER A 62 -0.93 12.14 -4.53
C SER A 62 -2.45 12.25 -4.60
N ASN A 63 -3.02 13.02 -3.66
CA ASN A 63 -4.45 13.26 -3.52
C ASN A 63 -5.31 11.98 -3.54
N LEU A 64 -4.91 10.94 -2.79
CA LEU A 64 -5.69 9.70 -2.70
C LEU A 64 -7.15 9.96 -2.29
N ALA A 65 -7.39 10.88 -1.34
CA ALA A 65 -8.75 11.21 -0.90
C ALA A 65 -9.61 11.76 -2.04
N GLY A 66 -9.10 12.71 -2.82
CA GLY A 66 -9.82 13.24 -3.99
C GLY A 66 -10.04 12.19 -5.08
N ARG A 67 -9.07 11.29 -5.30
CA ARG A 67 -9.20 10.17 -6.25
C ARG A 67 -10.24 9.13 -5.82
N CYS A 68 -10.43 8.93 -4.51
CA CYS A 68 -11.43 8.02 -3.97
C CYS A 68 -12.83 8.65 -3.79
N GLN A 69 -12.94 9.98 -3.93
CA GLN A 69 -14.19 10.72 -3.75
C GLN A 69 -15.36 10.21 -4.64
N PRO A 70 -15.15 9.85 -5.92
CA PRO A 70 -16.23 9.33 -6.77
C PRO A 70 -16.89 8.07 -6.19
N PHE A 71 -16.10 7.24 -5.49
CA PHE A 71 -16.58 6.01 -4.86
C PHE A 71 -17.32 6.25 -3.55
N SER A 72 -17.26 7.46 -2.97
CA SER A 72 -17.92 7.75 -1.69
C SER A 72 -19.44 7.60 -1.75
N ARG A 73 -20.07 7.77 -2.91
CA ARG A 73 -21.51 7.51 -3.09
C ARG A 73 -21.83 6.01 -3.06
N LEU A 74 -20.98 5.18 -3.65
CA LEU A 74 -21.17 3.73 -3.74
C LEU A 74 -20.96 3.00 -2.40
N MET A 75 -20.28 3.65 -1.45
CA MET A 75 -20.01 3.07 -0.13
C MET A 75 -21.06 3.42 0.93
N LYS A 76 -22.03 4.27 0.59
CA LYS A 76 -23.15 4.60 1.48
C LYS A 76 -24.17 3.45 1.43
N LYS A 77 -24.69 3.08 2.60
CA LYS A 77 -25.86 2.19 2.70
C LYS A 77 -27.09 2.90 2.18
#